data_AF-A0A354I0U2-F1
#
_entry.id   AF-A0A354I0U2-F1
#
_cell.length_a   1.000
_cell.length_b   1.000
_cell.length_c   1.000
_cell.angle_alpha   90.00
_cell.angle_beta   90.00
_cell.angle_gamma   90.00
#
_symmetry.space_group_name_H-M   'P 1'
#
loop_
_entity.id
_entity.type
_entity.pdbx_description
1 polymer ?
#
loop_
_entity_poly.entity_id
_entity_poly.type
_entity_poly.pdbx_seq_one_letter_code
_entity_poly.pdbx_strand_id
1 'polypeptide(L)'
;MAAAAAEFPFEVVAPKFSKIAYTKAMGGINIQQFPSATAPRMLYDEAKIEDFETPLSVCGYWSTERPAGTVKAGTFSGPEAVVSEKDGWLEISGIGANGVNGWVSAKYCEIEPIKPLEAEGELLVMDVDGAQYGIYMGYSEMDDYAECYVGRMVDGILVCPYSLIIDIIERPDENGSALYQSENGAYILSVGPDCRGEIGEPLFLTLGSDTLDSIIEQAGKLDGYEMLLSGSSDSGVQYIRQDY
;
A
#
# COMPACT_ATOMS: atom_id res chain seq x y z
N MET A 1 21.78 -10.37 4.87
CA MET A 1 21.66 -11.18 3.63
C MET A 1 21.39 -10.20 2.52
N ALA A 2 22.12 -10.26 1.40
CA ALA A 2 21.86 -9.38 0.27
C ALA A 2 20.41 -9.61 -0.20
N ALA A 3 19.61 -8.55 -0.24
CA ALA A 3 18.28 -8.61 -0.85
C ALA A 3 18.46 -8.94 -2.33
N ALA A 4 17.61 -9.82 -2.88
CA ALA A 4 17.68 -10.19 -4.29
C ALA A 4 17.29 -9.00 -5.16
N ALA A 5 18.20 -8.59 -6.05
CA ALA A 5 17.99 -7.52 -7.03
C ALA A 5 16.76 -7.79 -7.92
N ALA A 6 16.14 -6.73 -8.43
CA ALA A 6 15.12 -6.88 -9.47
C ALA A 6 15.76 -7.37 -10.78
N GLU A 7 15.46 -8.61 -11.18
CA GLU A 7 15.89 -9.16 -12.47
C GLU A 7 14.82 -8.90 -13.54
N PHE A 8 15.15 -8.06 -14.54
CA PHE A 8 14.28 -7.82 -15.68
C PHE A 8 14.49 -8.85 -16.82
N PRO A 9 13.44 -9.21 -17.57
CA PRO A 9 12.03 -8.96 -17.28
C PRO A 9 11.52 -9.85 -16.14
N PHE A 10 10.62 -9.33 -15.31
CA PHE A 10 9.90 -10.11 -14.30
C PHE A 10 8.39 -10.11 -14.56
N GLU A 11 7.75 -11.20 -14.15
CA GLU A 11 6.30 -11.33 -14.23
C GLU A 11 5.63 -10.84 -12.94
N VAL A 12 4.43 -10.28 -13.09
CA VAL A 12 3.57 -9.85 -11.98
C VAL A 12 2.16 -10.38 -12.18
N VAL A 13 1.39 -10.50 -11.12
CA VAL A 13 -0.02 -10.90 -11.22
C VAL A 13 -0.89 -9.68 -11.43
N ALA A 14 -1.62 -9.64 -12.55
CA ALA A 14 -2.59 -8.58 -12.82
C ALA A 14 -3.60 -8.44 -11.67
N PRO A 15 -3.93 -7.22 -11.22
CA PRO A 15 -4.92 -7.01 -10.18
C PRO A 15 -6.26 -7.66 -10.56
N LYS A 16 -6.81 -8.48 -9.66
CA LYS A 16 -8.08 -9.19 -9.89
C LYS A 16 -9.32 -8.39 -9.48
N PHE A 17 -9.11 -7.14 -9.11
CA PHE A 17 -10.14 -6.24 -8.60
C PHE A 17 -10.11 -4.92 -9.37
N SER A 18 -11.24 -4.23 -9.41
CA SER A 18 -11.41 -2.96 -10.12
C SER A 18 -11.88 -1.82 -9.21
N LYS A 19 -12.04 -2.10 -7.92
CA LYS A 19 -12.55 -1.18 -6.92
C LYS A 19 -11.75 -1.32 -5.63
N ILE A 20 -11.72 -0.23 -4.90
CA ILE A 20 -11.18 -0.14 -3.55
C ILE A 20 -12.25 0.40 -2.60
N ALA A 21 -12.05 0.15 -1.31
CA ALA A 21 -12.94 0.62 -0.27
C ALA A 21 -12.19 1.34 0.87
N TYR A 22 -12.91 2.27 1.48
CA TYR A 22 -12.52 3.01 2.68
C TYR A 22 -13.63 2.88 3.72
N THR A 23 -13.27 2.86 5.01
CA THR A 23 -14.30 2.94 6.07
C THR A 23 -14.52 4.38 6.53
N LYS A 24 -15.79 4.77 6.68
CA LYS A 24 -16.17 6.04 7.34
C LYS A 24 -16.58 5.84 8.80
N ALA A 25 -16.55 4.60 9.30
CA ALA A 25 -17.01 4.26 10.64
C ALA A 25 -15.94 4.55 11.69
N MET A 26 -16.02 5.71 12.35
CA MET A 26 -15.09 6.12 13.42
C MET A 26 -15.01 5.13 14.60
N GLY A 27 -16.06 4.32 14.83
CA GLY A 27 -16.09 3.34 15.91
C GLY A 27 -15.51 1.97 15.56
N GLY A 28 -15.25 1.69 14.29
CA GLY A 28 -14.97 0.34 13.79
C GLY A 28 -16.14 -0.30 13.05
N ILE A 29 -15.78 -1.27 12.21
CA ILE A 29 -16.69 -2.11 11.42
C ILE A 29 -16.48 -3.57 11.81
N ASN A 30 -17.55 -4.36 11.76
CA ASN A 30 -17.45 -5.80 11.99
C ASN A 30 -16.93 -6.47 10.74
N ILE A 31 -15.79 -7.13 10.86
CA ILE A 31 -15.18 -7.95 9.83
C ILE A 31 -15.58 -9.41 10.10
N GLN A 32 -16.17 -10.04 9.10
CA GLN A 32 -16.66 -11.41 9.16
C GLN A 32 -15.87 -12.31 8.21
N GLN A 33 -15.86 -13.61 8.48
CA GLN A 33 -15.27 -14.58 7.55
C GLN A 33 -16.18 -14.86 6.34
N PHE A 34 -17.49 -14.61 6.46
CA PHE A 34 -18.49 -14.83 5.41
C PHE A 34 -19.56 -13.72 5.43
N PRO A 35 -20.21 -13.41 4.29
CA PRO A 35 -21.29 -12.44 4.25
C PRO A 35 -22.56 -12.99 4.92
N SER A 36 -23.29 -12.15 5.65
CA SER A 36 -24.50 -12.57 6.37
C SER A 36 -25.78 -12.09 5.68
N ALA A 37 -26.70 -13.03 5.41
CA ALA A 37 -28.04 -12.73 4.87
C ALA A 37 -29.05 -12.29 5.95
N THR A 38 -28.65 -12.21 7.22
CA THR A 38 -29.55 -12.01 8.35
C THR A 38 -29.40 -10.62 8.96
N ALA A 39 -30.53 -10.08 9.44
CA ALA A 39 -30.60 -8.72 9.94
C ALA A 39 -29.79 -8.55 11.24
N PRO A 40 -29.31 -7.33 11.51
CA PRO A 40 -28.36 -7.09 12.58
C PRO A 40 -29.01 -7.21 14.01
N ARG A 41 -28.45 -7.92 15.04
CA ARG A 41 -28.76 -7.77 16.53
C ARG A 41 -27.59 -7.51 17.53
N MET A 42 -27.59 -6.36 18.26
CA MET A 42 -26.50 -5.88 19.14
C MET A 42 -26.24 -6.85 20.30
N LEU A 43 -24.98 -7.22 20.53
CA LEU A 43 -24.60 -8.10 21.64
C LEU A 43 -23.71 -7.36 22.65
N TYR A 44 -24.13 -7.43 23.91
CA TYR A 44 -23.50 -6.86 25.10
C TYR A 44 -22.76 -7.98 25.85
N ASP A 45 -21.46 -7.79 26.14
CA ASP A 45 -20.63 -8.74 26.89
C ASP A 45 -20.17 -8.10 28.21
N GLU A 46 -20.90 -8.41 29.28
CA GLU A 46 -20.70 -7.84 30.63
C GLU A 46 -19.38 -8.29 31.29
N ALA A 47 -18.80 -9.42 30.84
CA ALA A 47 -17.61 -10.00 31.46
C ALA A 47 -16.29 -9.28 31.10
N LYS A 48 -16.32 -8.31 30.18
CA LYS A 48 -15.14 -7.53 29.76
C LYS A 48 -15.07 -6.12 30.37
N ILE A 49 -15.91 -5.83 31.36
CA ILE A 49 -16.00 -4.53 32.05
C ILE A 49 -15.06 -4.50 33.28
N GLU A 50 -13.77 -4.77 33.09
CA GLU A 50 -12.80 -4.63 34.21
C GLU A 50 -11.76 -3.52 34.01
N ASP A 51 -11.87 -2.71 32.96
CA ASP A 51 -10.97 -1.55 32.80
C ASP A 51 -11.75 -0.28 32.43
N PHE A 52 -11.89 0.63 33.40
CA PHE A 52 -12.68 1.86 33.30
C PHE A 52 -11.95 2.98 32.55
N GLU A 53 -10.65 2.83 32.25
CA GLU A 53 -9.85 3.87 31.59
C GLU A 53 -9.83 3.77 30.06
N THR A 54 -10.27 2.63 29.50
CA THR A 54 -10.37 2.43 28.06
C THR A 54 -11.85 2.46 27.65
N PRO A 55 -12.30 3.38 26.78
CA PRO A 55 -13.64 3.28 26.21
C PRO A 55 -13.79 1.90 25.56
N LEU A 56 -14.73 1.10 26.05
CA LEU A 56 -15.11 -0.20 25.50
C LEU A 56 -15.66 -0.01 24.08
N SER A 57 -14.78 0.12 23.09
CA SER A 57 -15.14 0.06 21.68
C SER A 57 -15.31 -1.39 21.23
N VAL A 58 -16.18 -2.14 21.93
CA VAL A 58 -16.72 -3.39 21.40
C VAL A 58 -17.93 -2.99 20.56
N CYS A 59 -17.72 -2.74 19.28
CA CYS A 59 -18.83 -2.52 18.36
C CYS A 59 -19.70 -3.78 18.32
N GLY A 60 -20.96 -3.65 18.76
CA GLY A 60 -21.92 -4.74 18.69
C GLY A 60 -21.94 -5.36 17.29
N TYR A 61 -21.77 -6.69 17.23
CA TYR A 61 -22.05 -7.45 16.02
C TYR A 61 -23.50 -7.90 16.03
N TRP A 62 -23.91 -8.45 14.90
CA TRP A 62 -25.27 -8.35 14.42
C TRP A 62 -25.57 -9.73 13.73
N SER A 63 -26.17 -10.72 14.43
CA SER A 63 -26.44 -12.10 13.92
C SER A 63 -27.72 -12.74 14.52
N THR A 64 -28.42 -13.61 13.79
CA THR A 64 -29.62 -14.36 14.28
C THR A 64 -29.32 -15.77 14.78
N GLU A 65 -28.15 -16.34 14.47
CA GLU A 65 -27.73 -17.65 14.95
C GLU A 65 -26.32 -17.57 15.55
N ARG A 66 -25.93 -18.57 16.35
CA ARG A 66 -24.55 -18.75 16.89
C ARG A 66 -23.50 -18.28 15.87
N PRO A 67 -22.39 -17.66 16.33
CA PRO A 67 -21.52 -16.85 15.48
C PRO A 67 -21.20 -17.60 14.19
N ALA A 68 -21.59 -17.02 13.06
CA ALA A 68 -21.15 -17.44 11.75
C ALA A 68 -19.65 -17.12 11.66
N GLY A 69 -18.83 -17.96 12.29
CA GLY A 69 -17.39 -17.77 12.41
C GLY A 69 -16.97 -16.65 13.38
N THR A 70 -15.65 -16.55 13.55
CA THR A 70 -14.99 -15.57 14.42
C THR A 70 -15.22 -14.15 13.87
N VAL A 71 -15.96 -13.31 14.59
CA VAL A 71 -16.13 -11.89 14.24
C VAL A 71 -14.96 -11.09 14.82
N LYS A 72 -14.30 -10.30 13.99
CA LYS A 72 -13.24 -9.35 14.39
C LYS A 72 -13.82 -7.94 14.30
N ALA A 73 -13.85 -7.23 15.42
CA ALA A 73 -14.07 -5.79 15.40
C ALA A 73 -12.76 -5.12 14.98
N GLY A 74 -12.80 -4.24 13.98
CA GLY A 74 -11.62 -3.53 13.51
C GLY A 74 -11.98 -2.29 12.71
N THR A 75 -10.98 -1.51 12.37
CA THR A 75 -11.06 -0.43 11.39
C THR A 75 -10.10 -0.75 10.24
N PHE A 76 -10.39 -0.24 9.06
CA PHE A 76 -9.40 -0.15 7.98
C PHE A 76 -9.55 1.24 7.35
N SER A 77 -8.49 2.02 7.34
CA SER A 77 -8.53 3.39 6.82
C SER A 77 -8.57 3.45 5.29
N GLY A 78 -8.41 2.31 4.61
CA GLY A 78 -8.28 2.26 3.15
C GLY A 78 -6.98 2.90 2.66
N PRO A 79 -6.69 2.82 1.35
CA PRO A 79 -7.43 2.08 0.33
C PRO A 79 -7.21 0.57 0.41
N GLU A 80 -8.29 -0.22 0.50
CA GLU A 80 -8.20 -1.69 0.49
C GLU A 80 -8.92 -2.28 -0.72
N ALA A 81 -8.36 -3.34 -1.32
CA ALA A 81 -8.91 -4.00 -2.50
C ALA A 81 -10.28 -4.66 -2.24
N VAL A 82 -11.27 -4.37 -3.08
CA VAL A 82 -12.58 -5.05 -3.07
C VAL A 82 -12.50 -6.28 -3.97
N VAL A 83 -12.41 -7.47 -3.36
CA VAL A 83 -12.25 -8.75 -4.06
C VAL A 83 -13.58 -9.23 -4.65
N SER A 84 -14.68 -9.06 -3.91
CA SER A 84 -16.02 -9.43 -4.37
C SER A 84 -17.13 -8.67 -3.66
N GLU A 85 -18.34 -8.72 -4.21
CA GLU A 85 -19.53 -8.07 -3.65
C GLU A 85 -20.69 -9.07 -3.59
N LYS A 86 -21.41 -9.09 -2.47
CA LYS A 86 -22.57 -9.97 -2.29
C LYS A 86 -23.58 -9.40 -1.31
N ASP A 87 -24.83 -9.24 -1.75
CA ASP A 87 -25.98 -8.93 -0.88
C ASP A 87 -25.76 -7.76 0.10
N GLY A 88 -25.11 -6.68 -0.35
CA GLY A 88 -24.80 -5.51 0.50
C GLY A 88 -23.55 -5.66 1.38
N TRP A 89 -22.74 -6.69 1.12
CA TRP A 89 -21.43 -6.92 1.72
C TRP A 89 -20.31 -6.80 0.68
N LEU A 90 -19.15 -6.35 1.15
CA LEU A 90 -17.90 -6.30 0.40
C LEU A 90 -16.94 -7.32 1.00
N GLU A 91 -16.31 -8.12 0.16
CA GLU A 91 -15.13 -8.89 0.51
C GLU A 91 -13.89 -8.02 0.27
N ILE A 92 -13.14 -7.75 1.33
CA ILE A 92 -11.97 -6.88 1.32
C ILE A 92 -10.72 -7.74 1.57
N SER A 93 -9.68 -7.53 0.77
CA SER A 93 -8.42 -8.28 0.88
C SER A 93 -7.75 -8.07 2.24
N GLY A 94 -7.15 -9.10 2.82
CA GLY A 94 -6.22 -8.99 3.96
C GLY A 94 -6.77 -8.58 5.33
N ILE A 95 -7.97 -8.00 5.43
CA ILE A 95 -8.46 -7.40 6.70
C ILE A 95 -9.00 -8.43 7.71
N GLY A 96 -9.22 -9.68 7.27
CA GLY A 96 -9.74 -10.78 8.08
C GLY A 96 -8.79 -11.29 9.15
N ALA A 97 -9.12 -12.45 9.73
CA ALA A 97 -8.25 -13.10 10.72
C ALA A 97 -7.06 -13.75 10.00
N ASN A 98 -5.84 -13.53 10.51
CA ASN A 98 -4.59 -14.07 9.95
C ASN A 98 -4.32 -13.64 8.49
N GLY A 99 -4.73 -12.43 8.10
CA GLY A 99 -4.45 -11.89 6.76
C GLY A 99 -5.31 -12.47 5.63
N VAL A 100 -6.35 -13.24 5.94
CA VAL A 100 -7.32 -13.67 4.91
C VAL A 100 -8.31 -12.55 4.58
N ASN A 101 -9.04 -12.68 3.47
CA ASN A 101 -10.11 -11.75 3.12
C ASN A 101 -11.17 -11.65 4.23
N GLY A 102 -11.71 -10.46 4.42
CA GLY A 102 -12.77 -10.18 5.38
C GLY A 102 -13.99 -9.56 4.73
N TRP A 103 -15.18 -9.96 5.20
CA TRP A 103 -16.46 -9.45 4.75
C TRP A 103 -16.95 -8.31 5.65
N VAL A 104 -17.30 -7.19 5.05
CA VAL A 104 -17.80 -5.99 5.74
C VAL A 104 -19.07 -5.46 5.09
N SER A 105 -19.89 -4.74 5.86
CA SER A 105 -21.14 -4.19 5.33
C SER A 105 -20.86 -2.96 4.46
N ALA A 106 -21.27 -3.00 3.20
CA ALA A 106 -21.02 -1.95 2.21
C ALA A 106 -21.58 -0.58 2.63
N LYS A 107 -22.64 -0.55 3.46
CA LYS A 107 -23.27 0.70 3.93
C LYS A 107 -22.36 1.59 4.80
N TYR A 108 -21.27 1.02 5.33
CA TYR A 108 -20.29 1.74 6.14
C TYR A 108 -19.00 2.05 5.36
N CYS A 109 -18.97 1.68 4.08
CA CYS A 109 -17.83 1.86 3.21
C CYS A 109 -18.11 2.93 2.16
N GLU A 110 -17.08 3.70 1.81
CA GLU A 110 -17.00 4.40 0.54
C GLU A 110 -16.26 3.50 -0.45
N ILE A 111 -16.72 3.47 -1.69
CA ILE A 111 -16.18 2.60 -2.74
C ILE A 111 -15.88 3.47 -3.94
N GLU A 112 -14.72 3.28 -4.54
CA GLU A 112 -14.33 3.95 -5.77
C GLU A 112 -13.66 2.99 -6.76
N PRO A 113 -13.78 3.26 -8.07
CA PRO A 113 -13.03 2.52 -9.07
C PRO A 113 -11.54 2.84 -8.96
N ILE A 114 -10.69 1.86 -9.24
CA ILE A 114 -9.25 2.11 -9.38
C ILE A 114 -9.04 3.06 -10.54
N LYS A 115 -8.21 4.09 -10.34
CA LYS A 115 -7.78 5.00 -11.39
C LYS A 115 -6.38 4.64 -11.87
N PRO A 116 -6.07 4.83 -13.17
CA PRO A 116 -4.71 4.75 -13.66
C PRO A 116 -3.77 5.65 -12.84
N LEU A 117 -2.55 5.19 -12.64
CA LEU A 117 -1.47 5.95 -12.02
C LEU A 117 -1.05 7.09 -12.96
N GLU A 118 -1.30 8.30 -12.50
CA GLU A 118 -0.84 9.55 -13.10
C GLU A 118 0.04 10.24 -12.06
N ALA A 119 1.36 9.99 -12.10
CA ALA A 119 2.34 10.56 -11.18
C ALA A 119 3.37 11.36 -11.97
N GLU A 120 3.18 12.67 -12.04
CA GLU A 120 4.06 13.58 -12.76
C GLU A 120 5.28 13.94 -11.91
N GLY A 121 6.43 13.36 -12.23
CA GLY A 121 7.69 13.70 -11.56
C GLY A 121 8.19 12.62 -10.60
N GLU A 122 7.32 11.71 -10.15
CA GLU A 122 7.67 10.63 -9.22
C GLU A 122 7.70 9.24 -9.88
N LEU A 123 7.18 9.10 -11.10
CA LEU A 123 7.15 7.85 -11.86
C LEU A 123 8.05 7.92 -13.09
N LEU A 124 8.98 6.99 -13.18
CA LEU A 124 9.75 6.70 -14.38
C LEU A 124 9.19 5.44 -15.03
N VAL A 125 8.82 5.51 -16.31
CA VAL A 125 8.37 4.35 -17.10
C VAL A 125 9.47 3.94 -18.08
N MET A 126 9.70 2.64 -18.17
CA MET A 126 10.73 2.02 -19.00
C MET A 126 10.09 0.94 -19.88
N ASP A 127 10.45 0.91 -21.17
CA ASP A 127 10.06 -0.15 -22.08
C ASP A 127 11.15 -1.24 -22.11
N VAL A 128 10.81 -2.46 -21.71
CA VAL A 128 11.71 -3.63 -21.69
C VAL A 128 11.02 -4.80 -22.37
N ASP A 129 11.60 -5.28 -23.48
CA ASP A 129 11.09 -6.43 -24.25
C ASP A 129 9.60 -6.36 -24.65
N GLY A 130 9.10 -5.15 -24.89
CA GLY A 130 7.70 -4.91 -25.30
C GLY A 130 6.70 -4.89 -24.14
N ALA A 131 7.17 -4.87 -22.89
CA ALA A 131 6.38 -4.60 -21.70
C ALA A 131 6.85 -3.30 -21.02
N GLN A 132 5.93 -2.65 -20.31
CA GLN A 132 6.20 -1.43 -19.55
C GLN A 132 6.49 -1.75 -18.09
N TYR A 133 7.64 -1.31 -17.61
CA TYR A 133 8.06 -1.34 -16.21
C TYR A 133 8.15 0.07 -15.67
N GLY A 134 8.16 0.21 -14.35
CA GLY A 134 8.31 1.51 -13.75
C GLY A 134 8.97 1.48 -12.38
N ILE A 135 9.52 2.65 -12.04
CA ILE A 135 10.02 2.95 -10.70
C ILE A 135 9.22 4.15 -10.24
N TYR A 136 8.57 4.01 -9.09
CA TYR A 136 7.91 5.12 -8.41
C TYR A 136 8.69 5.46 -7.15
N MET A 137 8.95 6.74 -6.91
CA MET A 137 9.62 7.22 -5.69
C MET A 137 8.67 8.09 -4.85
N GLY A 138 8.28 7.60 -3.68
CA GLY A 138 7.62 8.41 -2.66
C GLY A 138 8.66 9.07 -1.75
N TYR A 139 8.52 10.36 -1.48
CA TYR A 139 9.37 11.09 -0.53
C TYR A 139 8.54 11.62 0.64
N SER A 140 9.00 11.36 1.88
CA SER A 140 8.41 11.94 3.09
C SER A 140 9.21 13.18 3.49
N GLU A 141 8.64 14.37 3.23
CA GLU A 141 9.23 15.64 3.67
C GLU A 141 9.38 15.71 5.20
N MET A 142 8.46 15.10 5.94
CA MET A 142 8.43 15.17 7.39
C MET A 142 9.52 14.32 8.04
N ASP A 143 9.76 13.14 7.48
CA ASP A 143 10.69 12.14 8.04
C ASP A 143 12.03 12.08 7.28
N ASP A 144 12.16 12.82 6.18
CA ASP A 144 13.35 12.93 5.33
C ASP A 144 13.90 11.58 4.83
N TYR A 145 13.00 10.72 4.36
CA TYR A 145 13.33 9.44 3.70
C TYR A 145 12.57 9.30 2.38
N ALA A 146 13.08 8.43 1.51
CA ALA A 146 12.40 8.05 0.28
C ALA A 146 12.15 6.55 0.22
N GLU A 147 11.06 6.14 -0.41
CA GLU A 147 10.78 4.75 -0.72
C GLU A 147 10.55 4.60 -2.22
N CYS A 148 11.36 3.74 -2.84
CA CYS A 148 11.27 3.40 -4.25
C CYS A 148 10.53 2.08 -4.41
N TYR A 149 9.54 2.05 -5.29
CA TYR A 149 8.79 0.86 -5.67
C TYR A 149 9.11 0.51 -7.12
N VAL A 150 9.56 -0.72 -7.36
CA VAL A 150 9.94 -1.20 -8.70
C VAL A 150 8.94 -2.27 -9.15
N GLY A 151 8.34 -2.06 -10.32
CA GLY A 151 7.19 -2.84 -10.76
C GLY A 151 6.96 -2.88 -12.25
N ARG A 152 5.87 -3.54 -12.63
CA ARG A 152 5.38 -3.64 -14.01
C ARG A 152 4.04 -2.94 -14.14
N MET A 153 3.86 -2.18 -15.22
CA MET A 153 2.60 -1.53 -15.54
C MET A 153 1.60 -2.56 -16.08
N VAL A 154 0.43 -2.63 -15.45
CA VAL A 154 -0.70 -3.46 -15.86
C VAL A 154 -1.98 -2.62 -15.78
N ASP A 155 -2.61 -2.36 -16.93
CA ASP A 155 -3.86 -1.59 -17.04
C ASP A 155 -3.84 -0.23 -16.29
N GLY A 156 -2.68 0.45 -16.33
CA GLY A 156 -2.47 1.73 -15.66
C GLY A 156 -2.11 1.63 -14.18
N ILE A 157 -1.92 0.43 -13.63
CA ILE A 157 -1.48 0.20 -12.24
C ILE A 157 -0.02 -0.24 -12.27
N LEU A 158 0.81 0.31 -11.39
CA LEU A 158 2.17 -0.18 -11.20
C LEU A 158 2.17 -1.29 -10.14
N VAL A 159 2.34 -2.54 -10.59
CA VAL A 159 2.40 -3.72 -9.73
C VAL A 159 3.85 -3.95 -9.28
N CYS A 160 4.14 -3.68 -8.02
CA CYS A 160 5.50 -3.65 -7.47
C CYS A 160 5.76 -4.86 -6.56
N PRO A 161 6.54 -5.85 -7.03
CA PRO A 161 7.04 -6.92 -6.18
C PRO A 161 8.35 -6.55 -5.46
N TYR A 162 8.97 -5.40 -5.76
CA TYR A 162 10.21 -4.96 -5.12
C TYR A 162 10.09 -3.55 -4.54
N SER A 163 10.76 -3.29 -3.42
CA SER A 163 10.94 -1.94 -2.88
C SER A 163 12.35 -1.70 -2.33
N LEU A 164 12.73 -0.44 -2.25
CA LEU A 164 13.95 0.04 -1.59
C LEU A 164 13.59 1.21 -0.69
N ILE A 165 13.96 1.10 0.59
CA ILE A 165 13.89 2.22 1.54
C ILE A 165 15.25 2.92 1.52
N ILE A 166 15.22 4.22 1.30
CA ILE A 166 16.37 5.13 1.35
C ILE A 166 16.24 5.91 2.66
N ASP A 167 17.08 5.59 3.63
CA ASP A 167 16.98 6.09 5.00
C ASP A 167 17.45 7.55 5.15
N ILE A 168 18.35 8.01 4.27
CA ILE A 168 19.03 9.30 4.40
C ILE A 168 19.13 10.00 3.05
N ILE A 169 18.75 11.28 3.01
CA ILE A 169 18.96 12.17 1.88
C ILE A 169 20.13 13.12 2.16
N GLU A 170 21.26 12.87 1.50
CA GLU A 170 22.42 13.75 1.54
C GLU A 170 22.32 14.85 0.48
N ARG A 171 22.76 16.06 0.85
CA ARG A 171 22.58 17.27 0.05
C ARG A 171 23.91 17.97 -0.18
N PRO A 172 24.84 17.37 -0.95
CA PRO A 172 26.13 18.00 -1.24
C PRO A 172 25.95 19.28 -2.08
N ASP A 173 27.01 20.09 -2.13
CA ASP A 173 27.08 21.26 -3.03
C ASP A 173 27.56 20.87 -4.44
N GLU A 174 27.99 19.63 -4.64
CA GLU A 174 28.39 19.06 -5.92
C GLU A 174 27.17 18.57 -6.70
N ASN A 175 27.17 18.78 -8.01
CA ASN A 175 26.09 18.32 -8.90
C ASN A 175 26.07 16.80 -9.05
N GLY A 176 24.91 16.28 -9.46
CA GLY A 176 24.66 14.88 -9.76
C GLY A 176 23.97 14.15 -8.61
N SER A 177 23.83 12.84 -8.80
CA SER A 177 23.22 11.95 -7.81
C SER A 177 24.03 10.68 -7.63
N ALA A 178 23.94 10.08 -6.45
CA ALA A 178 24.50 8.76 -6.17
C ALA A 178 23.69 8.03 -5.10
N LEU A 179 23.56 6.71 -5.26
CA LEU A 179 23.04 5.82 -4.22
C LEU A 179 24.22 4.99 -3.69
N TYR A 180 24.36 4.92 -2.36
CA TYR A 180 25.33 4.04 -1.72
C TYR A 180 24.83 3.58 -0.36
N GLN A 181 25.46 2.54 0.16
CA GLN A 181 25.15 2.00 1.47
C GLN A 181 26.22 2.44 2.49
N SER A 182 25.78 2.95 3.64
CA SER A 182 26.65 3.24 4.77
C SER A 182 27.22 1.96 5.40
N GLU A 183 28.24 2.10 6.25
CA GLU A 183 28.81 0.97 7.01
C GLU A 183 27.76 0.25 7.89
N ASN A 184 26.70 0.95 8.28
CA ASN A 184 25.62 0.41 9.10
C ASN A 184 24.50 -0.25 8.29
N GLY A 185 24.61 -0.28 6.96
CA GLY A 185 23.60 -0.88 6.08
C GLY A 185 22.47 0.05 5.64
N ALA A 186 22.43 1.29 6.16
CA ALA A 186 21.45 2.29 5.73
C ALA A 186 21.76 2.78 4.31
N TYR A 187 20.74 2.90 3.46
CA TYR A 187 20.88 3.42 2.11
C TYR A 187 20.82 4.95 2.13
N ILE A 188 21.79 5.56 1.45
CA ILE A 188 21.96 7.00 1.36
C ILE A 188 21.79 7.41 -0.10
N LEU A 189 20.87 8.34 -0.36
CA LEU A 189 20.73 9.02 -1.64
C LEU A 189 21.36 10.40 -1.53
N SER A 190 22.45 10.62 -2.24
CA SER A 190 23.10 11.91 -2.37
C SER A 190 22.54 12.65 -3.57
N VAL A 191 22.02 13.86 -3.36
CA VAL A 191 21.43 14.72 -4.39
C VAL A 191 22.04 16.12 -4.41
N GLY A 192 22.74 16.40 -5.50
CA GLY A 192 23.30 17.71 -5.81
C GLY A 192 22.25 18.78 -6.11
N PRO A 193 22.67 20.05 -6.27
CA PRO A 193 21.76 21.16 -6.55
C PRO A 193 20.90 21.02 -7.82
N ASP A 194 21.32 20.20 -8.79
CA ASP A 194 20.60 19.89 -10.03
C ASP A 194 19.63 18.69 -9.90
N CYS A 195 19.74 17.93 -8.80
CA CYS A 195 18.94 16.75 -8.51
C CYS A 195 17.96 16.94 -7.35
N ARG A 196 17.80 18.17 -6.85
CA ARG A 196 16.91 18.47 -5.73
C ARG A 196 16.10 19.74 -5.92
N GLY A 197 14.92 19.79 -5.29
CA GLY A 197 14.03 20.94 -5.32
C GLY A 197 14.40 22.00 -4.29
N GLU A 198 13.50 22.97 -4.10
CA GLU A 198 13.76 24.17 -3.29
C GLU A 198 13.97 23.83 -1.81
N ILE A 199 13.30 22.79 -1.30
CA ILE A 199 13.42 22.36 0.09
C ILE A 199 14.47 21.24 0.26
N GLY A 200 15.17 20.89 -0.82
CA GLY A 200 16.19 19.85 -0.83
C GLY A 200 15.65 18.43 -0.97
N GLU A 201 14.38 18.30 -1.36
CA GLU A 201 13.73 17.06 -1.77
C GLU A 201 14.36 16.51 -3.06
N PRO A 202 14.55 15.18 -3.20
CA PRO A 202 15.05 14.60 -4.44
C PRO A 202 14.08 14.83 -5.60
N LEU A 203 14.56 15.35 -6.73
CA LEU A 203 13.82 15.43 -7.98
C LEU A 203 14.05 14.14 -8.77
N PHE A 204 13.12 13.19 -8.66
CA PHE A 204 13.33 11.82 -9.15
C PHE A 204 13.72 11.74 -10.63
N LEU A 205 13.04 12.50 -11.49
CA LEU A 205 13.31 12.48 -12.94
C LEU A 205 14.66 13.09 -13.34
N THR A 206 15.37 13.74 -12.42
CA THR A 206 16.70 14.31 -12.68
C THR A 206 17.84 13.49 -12.07
N LEU A 207 17.54 12.37 -11.42
CA LEU A 207 18.56 11.42 -10.98
C LEU A 207 19.29 10.82 -12.19
N GLY A 208 20.60 10.64 -12.06
CA GLY A 208 21.43 10.03 -13.10
C GLY A 208 21.09 8.55 -13.31
N SER A 209 21.33 8.05 -14.53
CA SER A 209 21.08 6.64 -14.89
C SER A 209 21.73 5.66 -13.93
N ASP A 210 22.99 5.90 -13.54
CA ASP A 210 23.73 5.02 -12.64
C ASP A 210 23.08 4.95 -11.25
N THR A 211 22.44 6.03 -10.81
CA THR A 211 21.66 6.06 -9.55
C THR A 211 20.38 5.25 -9.69
N LEU A 212 19.66 5.41 -10.81
CA LEU A 212 18.43 4.66 -11.09
C LEU A 212 18.70 3.16 -11.20
N ASP A 213 19.76 2.77 -11.90
CA ASP A 213 20.21 1.38 -12.01
C ASP A 213 20.56 0.82 -10.62
N SER A 214 21.27 1.60 -9.79
CA SER A 214 21.56 1.21 -8.41
C SER A 214 20.29 1.03 -7.56
N ILE A 215 19.27 1.87 -7.73
CA ILE A 215 17.98 1.72 -7.03
C ILE A 215 17.33 0.37 -7.39
N ILE A 216 17.31 0.02 -8.68
CA ILE A 216 16.78 -1.25 -9.19
C ILE A 216 17.55 -2.43 -8.59
N GLU A 217 18.88 -2.36 -8.63
CA GLU A 217 19.75 -3.44 -8.17
C GLU A 217 19.64 -3.69 -6.66
N GLN A 218 19.36 -2.64 -5.88
CA GLN A 218 19.25 -2.73 -4.43
C GLN A 218 17.82 -3.00 -3.94
N ALA A 219 16.81 -2.80 -4.79
CA ALA A 219 15.42 -3.06 -4.43
C ALA A 219 15.20 -4.54 -4.08
N GLY A 220 14.71 -4.78 -2.86
CA GLY A 220 14.46 -6.10 -2.32
C GLY A 220 13.04 -6.56 -2.61
N LYS A 221 12.87 -7.88 -2.80
CA LYS A 221 11.55 -8.47 -2.99
C LYS A 221 10.67 -8.31 -1.76
N LEU A 222 9.42 -7.90 -1.96
CA LEU A 222 8.39 -7.86 -0.93
C LEU A 222 7.95 -9.28 -0.57
N ASP A 223 8.01 -9.61 0.72
CA ASP A 223 7.67 -10.94 1.22
C ASP A 223 6.16 -11.08 1.46
N GLY A 224 5.53 -11.96 0.68
CA GLY A 224 4.14 -12.37 0.88
C GLY A 224 3.08 -11.46 0.25
N TYR A 225 3.46 -10.37 -0.42
CA TYR A 225 2.55 -9.47 -1.13
C TYR A 225 3.22 -8.69 -2.29
N GLU A 226 2.41 -8.04 -3.10
CA GLU A 226 2.76 -6.99 -4.06
C GLU A 226 2.17 -5.66 -3.58
N MET A 227 2.89 -4.56 -3.79
CA MET A 227 2.34 -3.22 -3.63
C MET A 227 1.80 -2.74 -4.98
N LEU A 228 0.54 -2.31 -5.01
CA LEU A 228 -0.12 -1.77 -6.20
C LEU A 228 -0.23 -0.27 -6.06
N LEU A 229 0.33 0.46 -7.02
CA LEU A 229 0.27 1.91 -7.04
C LEU A 229 -0.70 2.36 -8.13
N SER A 230 -1.70 3.13 -7.72
CA SER A 230 -2.77 3.66 -8.58
C SER A 230 -3.02 5.14 -8.32
N GLY A 231 -3.73 5.82 -9.21
CA GLY A 231 -4.12 7.22 -9.01
C GLY A 231 -5.20 7.37 -7.95
N SER A 232 -5.18 8.50 -7.22
CA SER A 232 -6.18 8.83 -6.19
C SER A 232 -7.33 9.70 -6.70
N SER A 233 -8.50 9.60 -6.08
CA SER A 233 -9.61 10.54 -6.30
C SER A 233 -9.36 11.92 -5.71
N ASP A 234 -8.62 11.98 -4.60
CA ASP A 234 -8.30 13.20 -3.86
C ASP A 234 -6.94 13.80 -4.24
N SER A 235 -6.38 13.41 -5.40
CA SER A 235 -5.01 13.68 -5.89
C SER A 235 -3.91 12.80 -5.27
N GLY A 236 -2.83 12.57 -6.03
CA GLY A 236 -1.68 11.75 -5.62
C GLY A 236 -1.83 10.26 -5.91
N VAL A 237 -1.00 9.46 -5.21
CA VAL A 237 -0.88 8.01 -5.40
C VAL A 237 -1.50 7.25 -4.23
N GLN A 238 -2.16 6.16 -4.54
CA GLN A 238 -2.72 5.21 -3.60
C GLN A 238 -1.86 3.95 -3.56
N TYR A 239 -1.62 3.43 -2.35
CA TYR A 239 -0.85 2.21 -2.11
C TYR A 239 -1.82 1.12 -1.66
N ILE A 240 -1.97 0.08 -2.46
CA ILE A 240 -2.89 -1.02 -2.19
C ILE A 240 -2.08 -2.30 -2.08
N ARG A 241 -2.25 -3.04 -0.99
CA ARG A 241 -1.58 -4.32 -0.80
C ARG A 241 -2.36 -5.45 -1.49
N GLN A 242 -1.67 -6.27 -2.26
CA GLN A 242 -2.20 -7.51 -2.85
C GLN A 242 -1.39 -8.70 -2.34
N ASP A 243 -2.01 -9.56 -1.53
CA ASP A 243 -1.39 -10.82 -1.10
C ASP A 243 -1.50 -11.88 -2.22
N TYR A 244 -0.52 -12.81 -2.29
CA TYR A 244 -0.44 -13.87 -3.32
C TYR A 244 -1.34 -15.08 -3.04
#